data_AF-A0AA48GWL0-F1
#
_entry.id   AF-A0AA48GWL0-F1
#
_cell.length_a   1.000
_cell.length_b   1.000
_cell.length_c   1.000
_cell.angle_alpha   90.00
_cell.angle_beta   90.00
_cell.angle_gamma   90.00
#
_symmetry.space_group_name_H-M   'P 1'
#
loop_
_entity.id
_entity.type
_entity.pdbx_description
1 polymer ?
#
loop_
_entity_poly.entity_id
_entity_poly.type
_entity_poly.pdbx_seq_one_letter_code
_entity_poly.pdbx_strand_id
1 'polypeptide(L)'
;MTRRERLAHTYVEFIPKEIDDGVLYISRRFNTATHLCCCGCGFKVVTPLNPAKWSLVDHGDTVSLAPSIGLGALPCHSHYWIRQGRVDWYADMTEAQTLRARRRDEYASRVLTGEIKPPPPRPLPSPAKPHREEGFWATLKAWWGSLWR
;
A
#
# COMPACT_ATOMS: atom_id res chain seq x y z
N MET A 1 16.90 4.38 22.18
CA MET A 1 16.02 4.70 21.03
C MET A 1 14.77 3.87 21.18
N THR A 2 13.60 4.50 21.16
CA THR A 2 12.33 3.79 21.43
C THR A 2 11.53 3.71 20.14
N ARG A 3 11.19 2.49 19.74
CA ARG A 3 10.30 2.24 18.61
C ARG A 3 8.91 2.79 18.93
N ARG A 4 8.30 3.48 17.96
CA ARG A 4 6.95 4.04 18.07
C ARG A 4 5.93 3.01 17.57
N GLU A 5 4.91 2.79 18.38
CA GLU A 5 3.77 1.92 18.04
C GLU A 5 2.58 2.72 17.49
N ARG A 6 2.54 4.03 17.76
CA ARG A 6 1.48 4.93 17.33
C ARG A 6 2.03 6.32 17.03
N LEU A 7 1.33 7.03 16.16
CA LEU A 7 1.49 8.46 15.90
C LEU A 7 0.16 9.18 16.16
N ALA A 8 0.25 10.35 16.79
CA ALA A 8 -0.79 11.37 16.66
C ALA A 8 -0.64 12.08 15.31
N HIS A 9 -1.69 12.74 14.82
CA HIS A 9 -1.60 13.55 13.62
C HIS A 9 -1.98 14.99 13.92
N THR A 10 -1.42 15.92 13.15
CA THR A 10 -1.82 17.32 13.21
C THR A 10 -1.79 17.94 11.83
N TYR A 11 -2.83 18.71 11.53
CA TYR A 11 -2.91 19.48 10.30
C TYR A 11 -2.23 20.83 10.50
N VAL A 12 -1.30 21.14 9.61
CA VAL A 12 -0.55 22.40 9.63
C VAL A 12 -0.53 23.00 8.24
N GLU A 13 -0.46 24.31 8.15
CA GLU A 13 -0.22 24.95 6.87
C GLU A 13 1.21 24.70 6.39
N PHE A 14 2.18 24.94 7.27
CA PHE A 14 3.61 24.74 7.04
C PHE A 14 4.14 23.67 8.00
N ILE A 15 4.92 22.72 7.45
CA ILE A 15 5.61 21.73 8.28
C ILE A 15 6.63 22.46 9.17
N PRO A 16 6.60 22.27 10.51
CA PRO A 16 7.50 22.97 11.41
C PRO A 16 8.96 22.59 11.14
N LYS A 17 9.88 23.48 11.52
CA LYS A 17 11.32 23.25 11.36
C LYS A 17 11.80 22.08 12.22
N GLU A 18 11.28 22.01 13.44
CA GLU A 18 11.51 20.93 14.40
C GLU A 18 10.29 20.02 14.39
N ILE A 19 10.53 18.72 14.26
CA ILE A 19 9.48 17.70 14.15
C ILE A 19 9.44 16.94 15.47
N ASP A 20 8.28 16.96 16.14
CA ASP A 20 8.10 16.22 17.38
C ASP A 20 8.04 14.71 17.12
N ASP A 21 8.65 13.95 18.03
CA ASP A 21 8.59 12.49 17.97
C ASP A 21 7.17 12.00 18.31
N GLY A 22 6.68 11.02 17.55
CA GLY A 22 5.31 10.51 17.70
C GLY A 22 4.22 11.37 17.03
N VAL A 23 4.58 12.39 16.25
CA VAL A 23 3.61 13.26 15.55
C VAL A 23 3.79 13.17 14.03
N LEU A 24 2.68 12.96 13.32
CA LEU A 24 2.57 13.06 11.88
C LEU A 24 1.97 14.43 11.49
N TYR A 25 2.83 15.33 11.03
CA TYR A 25 2.42 16.63 10.51
C TYR A 25 1.93 16.47 9.08
N ILE A 26 0.78 17.04 8.77
CA ILE A 26 0.16 16.97 7.44
C ILE A 26 -0.10 18.38 6.94
N SER A 27 0.50 18.74 5.81
CA SER A 27 0.14 19.94 5.08
C SER A 27 -0.66 19.61 3.85
N ARG A 28 -1.96 19.99 3.88
CA ARG A 28 -2.85 19.93 2.72
C ARG A 28 -2.44 20.96 1.66
N ARG A 29 -1.94 22.12 2.07
CA ARG A 29 -1.46 23.18 1.16
C ARG A 29 -0.32 22.69 0.28
N PHE A 30 0.63 21.95 0.85
CA PHE A 30 1.82 21.46 0.14
C PHE A 30 1.75 19.98 -0.23
N ASN A 31 0.59 19.33 -0.03
CA ASN A 31 0.37 17.92 -0.31
C ASN A 31 1.52 17.04 0.23
N THR A 32 1.83 17.16 1.52
CA THR A 32 2.93 16.43 2.15
C THR A 32 2.58 16.06 3.59
N ALA A 33 3.05 14.90 4.02
CA ALA A 33 3.07 14.53 5.43
C ALA A 33 4.50 14.23 5.89
N THR A 34 4.82 14.55 7.13
CA THR A 34 6.16 14.43 7.68
C THR A 34 6.13 14.02 9.14
N HIS A 35 7.03 13.11 9.51
CA HIS A 35 7.23 12.64 10.89
C HIS A 35 8.69 12.26 11.09
N LEU A 36 9.11 12.07 12.35
CA LEU A 36 10.36 11.39 12.65
C LEU A 36 10.20 9.88 12.46
N CYS A 37 11.24 9.22 11.96
CA CYS A 37 11.21 7.79 11.70
C CYS A 37 10.77 7.00 12.94
N CYS A 38 9.75 6.16 12.77
CA CYS A 38 9.13 5.43 13.87
C CYS A 38 10.07 4.43 14.56
N CYS A 39 11.25 4.13 14.00
CA CYS A 39 12.23 3.27 14.69
C CYS A 39 12.98 4.01 15.81
N GLY A 40 12.85 5.34 15.89
CA GLY A 40 13.47 6.17 16.91
C GLY A 40 14.88 6.67 16.56
N CYS A 41 15.32 6.52 15.31
CA CYS A 41 16.63 7.01 14.83
C CYS A 41 16.69 8.54 14.62
N GLY A 42 15.55 9.23 14.66
CA GLY A 42 15.48 10.69 14.52
C GLY A 42 15.58 11.23 13.09
N PHE A 43 15.68 10.36 12.07
CA PHE A 43 15.63 10.82 10.67
C PHE A 43 14.23 11.34 10.32
N LYS A 44 14.19 12.51 9.67
CA LYS A 44 12.95 13.08 9.14
C LYS A 44 12.49 12.29 7.92
N VAL A 45 11.25 11.82 7.96
CA VAL A 45 10.59 11.08 6.88
C VAL A 45 9.60 12.01 6.22
N VAL A 46 9.71 12.18 4.90
CA VAL A 46 8.80 13.01 4.11
C VAL A 46 8.01 12.11 3.17
N THR A 47 6.69 12.28 3.18
CA THR A 47 5.73 11.52 2.36
C THR A 47 4.91 12.48 1.51
N PRO A 48 5.34 12.78 0.27
CA PRO A 48 4.53 13.56 -0.66
C PRO A 48 3.22 12.85 -0.96
N LEU A 49 2.11 13.56 -0.76
CA LEU A 49 0.74 13.07 -0.91
C LEU A 49 0.27 13.31 -2.34
N ASN A 50 0.48 12.33 -3.21
CA ASN A 50 0.03 12.38 -4.60
C ASN A 50 -0.20 10.96 -5.15
N PRO A 51 -0.92 10.81 -6.27
CA PRO A 51 -1.26 9.51 -6.84
C PRO A 51 -0.06 8.62 -7.21
N ALA A 52 1.14 9.20 -7.40
CA ALA A 52 2.33 8.45 -7.77
C ALA A 52 3.11 7.89 -6.56
N LYS A 53 2.90 8.43 -5.35
CA LYS A 53 3.69 8.07 -4.17
C LYS A 53 2.80 7.61 -3.02
N TRP A 54 2.33 8.53 -2.18
CA TRP A 54 1.46 8.23 -1.04
C TRP A 54 0.09 8.89 -1.16
N SER A 55 -0.92 8.21 -0.65
CA SER A 55 -2.26 8.71 -0.38
C SER A 55 -2.50 8.74 1.13
N LEU A 56 -3.26 9.72 1.59
CA LEU A 56 -3.72 9.83 2.96
C LEU A 56 -5.22 9.55 3.04
N VAL A 57 -5.63 8.76 4.03
CA VAL A 57 -7.03 8.55 4.39
C VAL A 57 -7.26 9.14 5.77
N ASP A 58 -8.19 10.08 5.85
CA ASP A 58 -8.61 10.74 7.09
C ASP A 58 -9.82 9.98 7.67
N HIS A 59 -9.71 9.52 8.92
CA HIS A 59 -10.76 8.82 9.67
C HIS A 59 -11.34 9.69 10.80
N GLY A 60 -11.11 11.01 10.77
CA GLY A 60 -11.45 11.93 11.85
C GLY A 60 -10.31 11.99 12.88
N ASP A 61 -10.41 11.20 13.95
CA ASP A 61 -9.42 11.24 15.05
C ASP A 61 -8.07 10.61 14.67
N THR A 62 -8.03 9.87 13.56
CA THR A 62 -6.82 9.17 13.10
C THR A 62 -6.67 9.22 11.60
N VAL A 63 -5.45 8.97 11.11
CA VAL A 63 -5.14 8.95 9.69
C VAL A 63 -4.43 7.66 9.30
N SER A 64 -4.51 7.31 8.03
CA SER A 64 -3.73 6.22 7.42
C SER A 64 -2.94 6.73 6.22
N LEU A 65 -1.76 6.17 6.00
CA LEU A 65 -0.97 6.37 4.79
C LEU A 65 -0.90 5.06 4.00
N ALA A 66 -1.03 5.18 2.68
CA ALA A 66 -0.83 4.07 1.75
C ALA A 66 -0.01 4.55 0.56
N PRO A 67 0.94 3.75 0.04
CA PRO A 67 1.37 2.44 0.52
C PRO A 67 2.23 2.55 1.80
N SER A 68 2.86 1.44 2.22
CA SER A 68 3.84 1.43 3.32
C SER A 68 4.96 2.44 3.15
N ILE A 69 5.57 2.83 4.26
CA ILE A 69 6.79 3.63 4.32
C ILE A 69 7.99 2.68 4.44
N GLY A 70 8.78 2.59 3.37
CA GLY A 70 10.03 1.85 3.35
C GLY A 70 11.23 2.78 3.35
N LEU A 71 12.09 2.67 4.36
CA LEU A 71 13.26 3.54 4.55
C LEU A 71 14.57 2.79 4.27
N GLY A 72 14.57 1.90 3.27
CA GLY A 72 15.73 1.08 2.91
C GLY A 72 16.95 1.86 2.40
N ALA A 73 16.80 3.15 2.11
CA ALA A 73 17.91 4.05 1.80
C ALA A 73 18.53 4.71 3.05
N LEU A 74 17.89 4.58 4.22
CA LEU A 74 18.43 5.02 5.50
C LEU A 74 19.12 3.86 6.21
N PRO A 75 20.10 4.12 7.11
CA PRO A 75 20.82 3.06 7.84
C PRO A 75 19.93 2.15 8.69
N CYS A 76 18.75 2.63 9.08
CA CYS A 76 17.82 1.84 9.89
C CYS A 76 16.99 0.84 9.09
N HIS A 77 16.96 0.94 7.75
CA HIS A 77 16.19 0.11 6.82
C HIS A 77 14.70 -0.13 7.16
N SER A 78 14.15 0.61 8.13
CA SER A 78 12.84 0.31 8.69
C SER A 78 11.71 0.34 7.66
N HIS A 79 10.73 -0.55 7.86
CA HIS A 79 9.57 -0.70 7.00
C HIS A 79 8.31 -0.83 7.84
N TYR A 80 7.34 0.03 7.60
CA TYR A 80 6.08 0.02 8.35
C TYR A 80 4.93 0.63 7.56
N TRP A 81 3.71 0.36 8.01
CA TRP A 81 2.52 1.11 7.62
C TRP A 81 2.10 2.05 8.73
N ILE A 82 1.41 3.12 8.37
CA ILE A 82 0.65 3.92 9.33
C ILE A 82 -0.83 3.69 9.03
N ARG A 83 -1.55 3.00 9.92
CA ARG A 83 -2.98 2.67 9.78
C ARG A 83 -3.74 3.13 11.00
N GLN A 84 -4.65 4.08 10.81
CA GLN A 84 -5.43 4.70 11.90
C GLN A 84 -4.53 5.12 13.09
N GLY A 85 -3.41 5.76 12.76
CA GLY A 85 -2.38 6.18 13.70
C GLY A 85 -1.54 5.05 14.31
N ARG A 86 -1.80 3.77 14.03
CA ARG A 86 -0.92 2.64 14.44
C ARG A 86 0.24 2.48 13.47
N VAL A 87 1.40 2.11 14.00
CA VAL A 87 2.57 1.74 13.22
C VAL A 87 2.60 0.21 13.10
N ASP A 88 2.22 -0.30 11.93
CA ASP A 88 2.26 -1.74 11.66
C ASP A 88 3.63 -2.09 11.07
N TRP A 89 4.46 -2.76 11.86
CA TRP A 89 5.83 -3.10 11.50
C TRP A 89 5.92 -4.24 10.49
N TYR A 90 6.85 -4.09 9.54
CA TYR A 90 7.23 -5.12 8.57
C TYR A 90 8.74 -5.39 8.68
N ALA A 91 9.18 -6.46 8.02
CA ALA A 91 10.61 -6.77 7.90
C ALA A 91 11.36 -5.61 7.21
N ASP A 92 12.63 -5.43 7.56
CA ASP A 92 13.44 -4.34 7.00
C ASP A 92 13.42 -4.32 5.48
N MET A 93 13.33 -3.11 4.93
CA MET A 93 13.24 -2.86 3.50
C MET A 93 14.60 -3.11 2.85
N THR A 94 14.69 -4.19 2.09
CA THR A 94 15.90 -4.55 1.34
C THR A 94 16.20 -3.52 0.24
N GLU A 95 17.43 -3.52 -0.24
CA GLU A 95 17.85 -2.69 -1.38
C GLU A 95 17.03 -3.02 -2.64
N ALA A 96 16.83 -4.31 -2.94
CA ALA A 96 16.03 -4.74 -4.08
C ALA A 96 14.58 -4.22 -4.03
N GLN A 97 13.95 -4.27 -2.85
CA GLN A 97 12.62 -3.70 -2.64
C GLN A 97 12.62 -2.17 -2.79
N THR A 98 13.65 -1.50 -2.27
CA THR A 98 13.82 -0.04 -2.39
C THR A 98 13.94 0.40 -3.85
N LEU A 99 14.78 -0.28 -4.64
CA LEU A 99 14.94 -0.02 -6.06
C LEU A 99 13.65 -0.29 -6.85
N ARG A 100 12.92 -1.35 -6.49
CA ARG A 100 11.62 -1.65 -7.11
C ARG A 100 10.57 -0.58 -6.81
N ALA A 101 10.52 -0.08 -5.57
CA ALA A 101 9.61 1.00 -5.18
C ALA A 101 9.95 2.29 -5.94
N ARG A 102 11.23 2.70 -5.96
CA ARG A 102 11.68 3.88 -6.70
C ARG A 102 11.32 3.85 -8.19
N ARG A 103 11.55 2.71 -8.86
CA ARG A 103 11.18 2.56 -10.28
C ARG A 103 9.67 2.70 -10.51
N ARG A 104 8.86 2.20 -9.58
CA ARG A 104 7.39 2.33 -9.66
C ARG A 104 6.97 3.79 -9.50
N ASP A 105 7.51 4.47 -8.48
CA ASP A 105 7.16 5.86 -8.17
C ASP A 105 7.61 6.80 -9.30
N GLU A 106 8.80 6.57 -9.86
CA GLU A 106 9.32 7.32 -11.01
C GLU A 106 8.44 7.14 -12.24
N TYR A 107 8.09 5.89 -12.57
CA TYR A 107 7.16 5.61 -13.66
C TYR A 107 5.81 6.31 -13.45
N ALA A 108 5.22 6.17 -12.26
CA ALA A 108 3.94 6.78 -11.93
C ALA A 108 4.00 8.32 -11.98
N SER A 109 5.12 8.91 -11.58
CA SER A 109 5.34 10.36 -11.68
C SER A 109 5.36 10.83 -13.13
N ARG A 110 6.05 10.10 -14.01
CA ARG A 110 6.13 10.44 -15.45
C ARG A 110 4.78 10.27 -16.16
N VAL A 111 3.97 9.31 -15.73
CA VAL A 111 2.58 9.19 -16.18
C VAL A 111 1.74 10.37 -15.68
N LEU A 112 1.90 10.76 -14.41
CA LEU A 112 1.17 11.87 -13.81
C LEU A 112 1.50 13.23 -14.46
N THR A 113 2.75 13.46 -14.85
CA THR A 113 3.17 14.69 -15.55
C THR A 113 2.83 14.69 -17.04
N GLY A 114 2.38 13.56 -17.59
CA GLY A 114 2.07 13.41 -19.01
C GLY A 114 3.28 13.16 -19.91
N GLU A 115 4.48 12.98 -19.36
CA GLU A 115 5.68 12.62 -20.12
C GLU A 115 5.57 11.23 -20.78
N ILE A 116 4.84 10.31 -20.15
CA ILE A 116 4.58 8.98 -20.69
C ILE A 116 3.08 8.70 -20.70
N LYS A 117 2.57 8.12 -21.79
CA LYS A 117 1.23 7.53 -21.84
C LYS A 117 1.26 6.12 -21.23
N PRO A 118 0.37 5.80 -20.26
CA PRO A 118 0.32 4.46 -19.70
C PRO A 118 -0.12 3.44 -20.77
N PRO A 119 0.37 2.19 -20.70
CA PRO A 119 -0.10 1.15 -21.61
C PRO A 119 -1.61 0.94 -21.42
N PRO A 120 -2.33 0.53 -22.49
CA PRO A 120 -3.74 0.20 -22.35
C PRO A 120 -3.93 -0.90 -21.30
N PRO A 121 -5.04 -0.89 -20.55
CA PRO A 121 -5.32 -1.93 -19.57
C PRO A 121 -5.26 -3.30 -20.24
N ARG A 122 -4.62 -4.27 -19.58
CA ARG A 122 -4.57 -5.64 -20.09
C ARG A 122 -6.03 -6.14 -20.19
N PRO A 123 -6.44 -6.77 -21.30
CA PRO A 123 -7.75 -7.39 -21.41
C PRO A 123 -7.97 -8.32 -20.21
N LEU A 124 -9.14 -8.24 -19.57
CA LEU A 124 -9.50 -9.18 -18.52
C LEU A 124 -9.36 -10.60 -19.08
N PRO A 125 -8.82 -11.56 -18.31
CA PRO A 125 -8.86 -12.95 -18.72
C PRO A 125 -10.32 -13.32 -18.99
N SER A 126 -10.61 -13.77 -20.21
CA SER A 126 -11.94 -14.24 -20.58
C SER A 126 -12.37 -15.32 -19.60
N PRO A 127 -13.63 -15.33 -19.12
CA PRO A 127 -14.09 -16.36 -18.19
C PRO A 127 -13.74 -17.74 -18.76
N ALA A 128 -13.08 -18.56 -17.94
CA ALA A 128 -12.74 -19.92 -18.31
C ALA A 128 -14.02 -20.62 -18.80
N LYS A 129 -13.94 -21.28 -19.97
CA LYS A 129 -15.06 -22.04 -20.51
C LYS A 129 -15.55 -23.01 -19.42
N PRO A 130 -16.86 -23.10 -19.17
CA PRO A 130 -17.37 -24.04 -18.18
C PRO A 130 -16.87 -25.44 -18.54
N HIS A 131 -16.23 -26.10 -17.59
CA HIS A 131 -15.85 -27.50 -17.72
C HIS A 131 -17.17 -28.30 -17.82
N ARG A 132 -17.41 -28.90 -18.99
CA ARG A 132 -18.59 -29.70 -19.27
C ARG A 132 -18.50 -30.95 -18.38
N GLU A 133 -19.31 -31.03 -17.34
CA GLU A 133 -19.45 -32.24 -16.51
C GLU A 133 -20.20 -33.32 -17.32
N GLU A 134 -19.50 -33.99 -18.23
CA GLU A 134 -19.98 -35.23 -18.82
C GLU A 134 -19.64 -36.38 -17.85
N GLY A 135 -20.55 -36.71 -16.94
CA GLY A 135 -20.30 -37.87 -16.07
C GLY A 135 -21.33 -38.25 -15.01
N PHE A 136 -22.32 -37.41 -14.69
CA PHE A 136 -23.20 -37.71 -13.53
C PHE A 136 -24.53 -38.42 -13.87
N TRP A 137 -24.96 -38.43 -15.14
CA TRP A 137 -26.24 -39.01 -15.56
C TRP A 137 -26.13 -40.37 -16.28
N ALA A 138 -24.91 -40.89 -16.48
CA ALA A 138 -24.69 -42.17 -17.15
C ALA A 138 -24.91 -43.39 -16.25
N THR A 139 -24.92 -43.23 -14.92
CA THR A 139 -25.07 -44.34 -13.95
C THR A 139 -26.47 -44.48 -13.36
N LEU A 140 -27.38 -43.51 -13.53
CA LEU A 140 -28.76 -43.59 -13.02
C LEU A 140 -29.74 -44.32 -13.96
N LYS A 141 -29.38 -44.55 -15.23
CA LYS A 141 -30.23 -45.33 -16.17
C LYS A 141 -30.09 -46.85 -16.02
N ALA A 142 -29.11 -47.34 -15.26
CA ALA A 142 -28.88 -48.78 -15.09
C ALA A 142 -29.76 -49.42 -13.98
N TRP A 143 -30.40 -48.63 -13.13
CA TRP A 143 -31.22 -49.13 -12.01
C TRP A 143 -32.72 -49.23 -12.30
N TRP A 144 -33.26 -48.52 -13.30
CA TRP A 144 -34.70 -48.56 -13.61
C TRP A 144 -35.12 -49.73 -14.52
N GLY A 145 -34.17 -50.47 -15.11
CA GLY A 145 -34.44 -51.57 -16.03
C GLY A 145 -34.59 -52.96 -15.40
N SER A 146 -34.37 -53.13 -14.08
CA SER A 146 -34.33 -54.45 -13.42
C SER A 146 -35.44 -54.72 -12.42
N LEU A 147 -36.45 -53.85 -12.30
CA LEU A 147 -37.60 -54.03 -11.39
C LEU A 147 -38.95 -54.29 -12.11
N TRP A 148 -38.91 -54.57 -13.42
CA TRP A 148 -40.07 -55.07 -14.17
C TRP A 148 -39.66 -56.30 -15.00
N ARG A 149 -39.62 -57.45 -14.34
CA ARG A 149 -39.81 -58.77 -14.96
C ARG A 149 -40.39 -59.74 -13.94
#